data_AF-A0A7X5QGN7-F1
#
_entry.id   AF-A0A7X5QGN7-F1
#
_cell.length_a   1.000
_cell.length_b   1.000
_cell.length_c   1.000
_cell.angle_alpha   90.00
_cell.angle_beta   90.00
_cell.angle_gamma   90.00
#
_symmetry.space_group_name_H-M   'P 1'
#
loop_
_entity.id
_entity.type
_entity.pdbx_description
1 polymer ?
#
loop_
_entity_poly.entity_id
_entity_poly.type
_entity_poly.pdbx_seq_one_letter_code
_entity_poly.pdbx_strand_id
1 'polypeptide(L)' 'MDDRELLLQQLDNALVNSPVVSEEKLALMMMLCFQLMSSTETHMINMRASDGRTLSLKLEISSVKH' A
#
# COMPACT_ATOMS: atom_id res chain seq x y z
N MET A 1 -5.89 -2.91 22.80
CA MET A 1 -5.78 -2.42 21.41
C MET A 1 -4.84 -3.37 20.70
N ASP A 2 -5.25 -3.91 19.56
CA ASP A 2 -4.42 -4.83 18.77
C ASP A 2 -3.23 -4.08 18.16
N ASP A 3 -2.08 -4.73 17.99
CA ASP A 3 -0.88 -4.12 17.37
C ASP A 3 -1.19 -3.61 15.96
N ARG A 4 -2.03 -4.35 15.23
CA ARG A 4 -2.55 -3.95 13.92
C ARG A 4 -3.34 -2.64 13.99
N GLU A 5 -4.16 -2.49 15.02
CA GLU A 5 -5.02 -1.32 15.21
C GLU A 5 -4.19 -0.08 15.58
N LEU A 6 -3.17 -0.24 16.42
CA LEU A 6 -2.19 0.81 16.73
C LEU A 6 -1.43 1.26 15.48
N LEU A 7 -0.96 0.31 14.66
CA LEU A 7 -0.24 0.62 13.44
C LEU A 7 -1.11 1.39 12.44
N LEU A 8 -2.38 0.97 12.27
CA LEU A 8 -3.33 1.65 11.40
C LEU A 8 -3.58 3.09 11.87
N GLN A 9 -3.75 3.30 13.18
CA GLN A 9 -3.97 4.62 13.74
C GLN A 9 -2.75 5.54 13.59
N GLN A 10 -1.53 5.00 13.73
CA GLN A 10 -0.30 5.77 13.51
C GLN A 10 -0.15 6.18 12.05
N LEU A 11 -0.43 5.27 11.12
CA LEU A 11 -0.37 5.55 9.68
C LEU A 11 -1.40 6.60 9.27
N ASP A 12 -2.64 6.47 9.76
CA ASP A 12 -3.71 7.43 9.51
C ASP A 12 -3.34 8.82 10.03
N ASN A 13 -2.86 8.92 11.27
CA ASN A 13 -2.39 10.18 11.83
C ASN A 13 -1.24 10.81 11.02
N ALA A 14 -0.27 10.01 10.57
CA ALA A 14 0.83 10.51 9.76
C ALA A 14 0.33 11.05 8.41
N LEU A 15 -0.64 10.38 7.77
CA LEU A 15 -1.20 10.80 6.49
C LEU A 15 -2.11 12.03 6.65
N VAL A 16 -2.99 12.07 7.66
CA VAL A 16 -3.93 13.18 7.88
C VAL A 16 -3.20 14.48 8.21
N ASN A 17 -2.21 14.43 9.12
CA ASN A 17 -1.46 15.61 9.56
C ASN A 17 -0.37 16.05 8.57
N SER A 18 -0.13 15.27 7.51
CA SER A 18 0.88 15.60 6.53
C SER A 18 0.43 16.77 5.62
N PRO A 19 1.31 17.75 5.35
CA PRO A 19 0.99 18.92 4.55
C PRO A 19 0.95 18.65 3.04
N VAL A 20 1.37 17.46 2.57
CA VAL A 20 1.29 17.08 1.15
C VAL A 20 -0.17 16.98 0.68
N VAL A 21 -0.39 17.15 -0.62
CA VAL A 21 -1.74 17.01 -1.19
C VAL A 21 -2.14 15.53 -1.30
N SER A 22 -3.44 15.26 -1.49
CA SER A 22 -3.97 13.88 -1.53
C SER A 22 -3.29 12.99 -2.58
N GLU A 23 -2.93 13.54 -3.73
CA GLU A 23 -2.23 12.79 -4.79
C GLU A 23 -0.83 12.35 -4.35
N GLU A 24 -0.08 13.23 -3.69
CA GLU A 24 1.27 12.91 -3.18
C GLU A 24 1.20 11.89 -2.03
N LYS A 25 0.17 11.97 -1.17
CA LYS A 25 -0.11 10.95 -0.15
C LYS A 25 -0.34 9.58 -0.80
N LEU A 26 -1.16 9.53 -1.86
CA LEU A 26 -1.43 8.31 -2.60
C LEU A 26 -0.15 7.76 -3.25
N ALA A 27 0.66 8.61 -3.88
CA ALA A 27 1.94 8.21 -4.47
C ALA A 27 2.89 7.60 -3.43
N LEU A 28 2.99 8.22 -2.24
CA LEU A 28 3.80 7.70 -1.14
C LEU A 28 3.30 6.32 -0.67
N MET A 29 1.98 6.15 -0.51
CA MET A 29 1.40 4.86 -0.15
C MET A 29 1.71 3.79 -1.20
N MET A 30 1.65 4.14 -2.49
CA MET A 30 2.01 3.22 -3.57
C MET A 30 3.50 2.83 -3.52
N MET A 31 4.40 3.78 -3.26
CA MET A 31 5.84 3.50 -3.10
C MET A 31 6.13 2.56 -1.92
N LEU A 32 5.49 2.79 -0.77
CA LEU A 32 5.63 1.93 0.40
C LEU A 32 5.10 0.52 0.13
N CYS A 33 3.94 0.40 -0.52
CA CYS A 33 3.38 -0.90 -0.91
C CYS A 33 4.32 -1.63 -1.88
N PHE A 34 4.91 -0.91 -2.85
CA PHE A 34 5.92 -1.47 -3.75
C PHE A 34 7.12 -2.03 -2.99
N GLN A 35 7.72 -1.23 -2.09
CA GLN A 35 8.87 -1.66 -1.30
C GLN A 35 8.57 -2.88 -0.43
N LEU A 36 7.39 -2.93 0.18
CA LEU A 36 6.96 -4.05 1.02
C LEU A 36 6.70 -5.31 0.20
N MET A 37 6.06 -5.19 -0.96
CA MET A 37 5.89 -6.31 -1.89
C MET A 37 7.24 -6.85 -2.38
N SER A 38 8.19 -5.96 -2.70
CA SER A 38 9.54 -6.37 -3.11
C SER A 38 10.30 -7.07 -1.99
N SER A 39 10.23 -6.60 -0.74
CA SER A 39 10.95 -7.21 0.39
C SER A 39 10.39 -8.56 0.83
N THR A 40 9.10 -8.79 0.58
CA THR A 40 8.41 -10.06 0.87
C THR A 40 8.37 -11.01 -0.32
N GLU A 41 9.07 -10.68 -1.41
CA GLU A 41 9.05 -11.39 -2.70
C GLU A 41 7.62 -11.64 -3.22
N THR A 42 6.65 -10.84 -2.78
CA THR A 42 5.23 -11.02 -3.08
C THR A 42 4.88 -10.23 -4.33
N HIS A 43 4.40 -10.92 -5.36
CA HIS A 43 4.12 -10.30 -6.67
C HIS A 43 2.68 -9.80 -6.79
N MET A 44 1.81 -10.21 -5.86
CA MET A 44 0.40 -9.83 -5.84
C MET A 44 -0.17 -9.83 -4.43
N ILE A 45 -0.88 -8.78 -4.07
CA ILE A 45 -1.67 -8.68 -2.83
C ILE A 45 -3.14 -8.54 -3.22
N ASN A 46 -4.00 -9.38 -2.65
CA ASN A 46 -5.45 -9.32 -2.83
C ASN A 46 -6.11 -8.91 -1.52
N MET A 47 -6.95 -7.89 -1.58
CA MET A 47 -7.77 -7.42 -0.46
C MET A 47 -9.24 -7.56 -0.82
N ARG A 48 -10.02 -8.22 0.03
CA ARG A 48 -11.48 -8.25 -0.10
C ARG A 48 -12.06 -7.00 0.54
N ALA A 49 -12.70 -6.15 -0.26
CA ALA A 49 -13.44 -5.00 0.22
C ALA A 49 -14.78 -5.45 0.83
N SER A 50 -15.33 -4.62 1.71
CA SER A 50 -16.61 -4.87 2.40
C SER A 50 -17.80 -4.98 1.45
N ASP A 51 -17.71 -4.39 0.27
CA ASP A 51 -18.71 -4.48 -0.81
C ASP A 51 -18.60 -5.78 -1.63
N GLY A 52 -17.74 -6.71 -1.24
CA GLY A 52 -17.52 -7.99 -1.90
C GLY A 52 -16.59 -7.94 -3.10
N ARG A 53 -16.10 -6.77 -3.51
CA ARG A 53 -15.08 -6.65 -4.57
C ARG A 53 -13.71 -7.07 -4.06
N THR A 54 -12.86 -7.50 -4.99
CA THR A 54 -11.43 -7.76 -4.72
C THR A 54 -10.61 -6.62 -5.29
N LEU A 55 -9.82 -5.96 -4.45
CA LEU A 55 -8.78 -5.03 -4.86
C LEU A 55 -7.47 -5.82 -4.98
N SER A 56 -6.88 -5.81 -6.17
CA SER A 56 -5.62 -6.49 -6.45
C SER A 56 -4.52 -5.47 -6.72
N LEU A 57 -3.43 -5.55 -5.98
CA LEU A 57 -2.19 -4.84 -6.27
C LEU A 57 -1.20 -5.85 -6.83
N LYS A 58 -0.67 -5.61 -8.02
CA LYS A 58 0.25 -6.51 -8.71
C LYS A 58 1.54 -5.77 -9.06
N LEU A 59 2.67 -6.37 -8.72
CA LEU A 59 3.98 -5.92 -9.14
C LEU A 59 4.26 -6.49 -10.53
N GLU A 60 4.17 -5.67 -11.58
CA GLU A 60 4.55 -6.11 -12.91
C GLU A 60 6.06 -5.99 -13.08
N ILE A 61 6.75 -7.13 -13.07
CA ILE A 61 8.16 -7.18 -13.43
C ILE A 61 8.22 -7.15 -14.96
N SER A 62 8.41 -5.97 -15.52
CA SER A 62 8.75 -5.83 -16.94
C SER A 62 10.09 -6.54 -17.16
N SER A 63 10.08 -7.71 -17.81
CA SER A 63 11.32 -8.26 -18.35
C SER A 63 11.79 -7.27 -19.43
N VAL A 64 12.76 -6.42 -19.10
CA VAL A 64 13.44 -5.62 -20.11
C VAL A 64 14.13 -6.64 -21.01
N LYS A 65 13.55 -6.92 -22.18
CA LYS A 65 14.21 -7.69 -23.22
C LYS A 65 15.31 -6.79 -23.79
N HIS A 66 16.53 -7.04 -23.36
CA HIS A 66 17.73 -6.51 -24.01
C HIS A 66 17.96 -7.17 -25.37
#